data_AF-A0A820X970-F1
#
_entry.id   AF-A0A820X970-F1
#
_cell.length_a   1.000
_cell.length_b   1.000
_cell.length_c   1.000
_cell.angle_alpha   90.00
_cell.angle_beta   90.00
_cell.angle_gamma   90.00
#
_symmetry.space_group_name_H-M   'P 1'
#
loop_
_entity.id
_entity.type
_entity.pdbx_description
1 polymer ?
#
loop_
_entity_poly.entity_id
_entity_poly.type
_entity_poly.pdbx_seq_one_letter_code
_entity_poly.pdbx_strand_id
1 'polypeptide(L)'
;MKQKDKFFSSLYIKSEYEKYENLRGVFDSTFIGMMIKTGLIVSSEQWSSLLYGDAKYEVAMEIIINKFSTSDIYTKSIEKLVQILYQVGVEQENLLKFQTHLKFLPTIHLNINNDNEDNRPL
;
A
#
# COMPACT_ATOMS: atom_id res chain seq x y z
N MET A 1 -20.54 42.40 -6.14
CA MET A 1 -20.02 41.59 -4.99
C MET A 1 -21.20 40.77 -4.48
N LYS A 2 -21.26 39.43 -4.53
CA LYS A 2 -20.24 38.38 -4.51
C LYS A 2 -20.79 37.16 -5.27
N GLN A 3 -19.99 36.55 -6.14
CA GLN A 3 -20.18 35.16 -6.54
C GLN A 3 -20.08 34.31 -5.27
N LYS A 4 -21.14 33.58 -4.88
CA LYS A 4 -21.09 32.71 -3.70
C LYS A 4 -21.88 31.41 -3.80
N ASP A 5 -22.18 30.93 -5.00
CA ASP A 5 -22.81 29.60 -5.18
C ASP A 5 -21.82 28.63 -5.84
N LYS A 6 -20.65 28.49 -5.21
CA LYS A 6 -19.58 27.58 -5.64
C LYS A 6 -19.66 26.29 -4.80
N PHE A 7 -20.32 25.27 -5.36
CA PHE A 7 -20.20 23.83 -5.08
C PHE A 7 -20.39 23.35 -3.62
N PHE A 8 -21.61 23.32 -3.10
CA PHE A 8 -21.94 22.27 -2.13
C PHE A 8 -22.42 21.05 -2.92
N SER A 9 -21.48 20.19 -3.32
CA SER A 9 -21.82 18.85 -3.81
C SER A 9 -22.61 18.15 -2.71
N SER A 10 -23.89 17.88 -2.95
CA SER A 10 -24.70 17.15 -2.00
C SER A 10 -24.11 15.74 -1.84
N LEU A 11 -23.56 15.46 -0.66
CA LEU A 11 -22.98 14.18 -0.32
C LEU A 11 -24.08 13.33 0.33
N TYR A 12 -24.57 12.35 -0.42
CA TYR A 12 -25.47 11.33 0.10
C TYR A 12 -24.67 10.07 0.39
N ILE A 13 -24.88 9.50 1.58
CA ILE A 13 -24.37 8.17 1.92
C ILE A 13 -25.20 7.17 1.12
N LYS A 14 -24.56 6.31 0.31
CA LYS A 14 -25.27 5.23 -0.38
C LYS A 14 -25.90 4.30 0.66
N SER A 15 -27.09 3.77 0.38
CA SER A 15 -27.87 2.90 1.29
C SER A 15 -27.09 1.67 1.79
N GLU A 16 -26.07 1.24 1.06
CA GLU A 16 -25.17 0.13 1.43
C GLU A 16 -24.24 0.45 2.61
N TYR A 17 -24.07 1.73 2.94
CA TYR A 17 -23.20 2.23 4.03
C TYR A 17 -23.97 2.84 5.20
N GLU A 18 -25.28 2.60 5.32
CA GLU A 18 -26.08 3.09 6.46
C GLU A 18 -25.63 2.49 7.80
N LYS A 19 -25.00 1.32 7.78
CA LYS A 19 -24.41 0.72 8.98
C LYS A 19 -23.02 1.29 9.22
N TYR A 20 -22.78 1.74 10.44
CA TYR A 20 -21.50 2.33 10.88
C TYR A 20 -20.30 1.45 10.54
N GLU A 21 -20.41 0.13 10.73
CA GLU A 21 -19.33 -0.82 10.44
C GLU A 21 -18.94 -0.86 8.95
N ASN A 22 -19.94 -0.78 8.05
CA ASN A 22 -19.69 -0.77 6.61
C ASN A 22 -19.04 0.54 6.17
N LEU A 23 -19.53 1.68 6.67
CA LEU A 23 -18.96 2.98 6.37
C LEU A 23 -17.53 3.09 6.92
N ARG A 24 -17.29 2.59 8.12
CA ARG A 24 -15.98 2.61 8.75
C ARG A 24 -14.98 1.71 8.02
N GLY A 25 -15.40 0.52 7.59
CA GLY A 25 -14.57 -0.36 6.77
C GLY A 25 -14.16 0.27 5.43
N VAL A 26 -15.05 1.04 4.79
CA VAL A 26 -14.73 1.81 3.58
C VAL A 26 -13.74 2.93 3.87
N PHE A 27 -13.92 3.65 4.98
CA PHE A 27 -12.99 4.69 5.41
C PHE A 27 -11.59 4.10 5.65
N ASP A 28 -11.49 3.06 6.47
CA ASP A 28 -10.21 2.43 6.80
C ASP A 28 -9.49 1.92 5.55
N SER A 29 -10.23 1.25 4.65
CA SER A 29 -9.70 0.76 3.37
C SER A 29 -9.20 1.92 2.49
N THR A 30 -10.00 2.98 2.33
CA THR A 30 -9.63 4.14 1.50
C THR A 30 -8.42 4.87 2.09
N PHE A 31 -8.40 5.07 3.41
CA PHE A 31 -7.34 5.74 4.12
C PHE A 31 -6.02 4.97 4.02
N ILE A 32 -6.04 3.68 4.35
CA ILE A 32 -4.86 2.81 4.23
C ILE A 32 -4.36 2.78 2.78
N GLY A 33 -5.26 2.67 1.80
CA GLY A 33 -4.90 2.74 0.38
C GLY A 33 -4.22 4.05 0.00
N MET A 34 -4.65 5.19 0.55
CA MET A 34 -3.98 6.48 0.34
C MET A 34 -2.59 6.49 0.99
N MET A 35 -2.47 5.99 2.21
CA MET A 35 -1.20 5.97 2.94
C MET A 35 -0.17 5.07 2.27
N ILE A 36 -0.58 3.89 1.79
CA ILE A 36 0.26 3.02 0.96
C ILE A 36 0.66 3.71 -0.34
N LYS A 37 -0.23 4.48 -0.99
CA LYS A 37 0.11 5.27 -2.19
C LYS A 37 1.12 6.38 -1.90
N THR A 38 1.07 7.00 -0.72
CA THR A 38 2.13 7.92 -0.25
C THR A 38 3.41 7.19 0.21
N GLY A 39 3.39 5.85 0.16
CA GLY A 39 4.46 4.96 0.57
C GLY A 39 4.69 4.93 2.08
N LEU A 40 3.74 5.36 2.91
CA LEU A 40 3.88 5.19 4.36
C LEU A 40 3.65 3.72 4.69
N ILE A 41 4.66 3.09 5.29
CA ILE A 41 4.60 1.70 5.75
C ILE A 41 4.30 1.73 7.24
N VAL A 42 3.14 1.20 7.61
CA VAL A 42 2.66 1.11 9.00
C VAL A 42 2.13 -0.30 9.19
N SER A 43 2.45 -0.92 10.32
CA SER A 43 2.00 -2.28 10.65
C SER A 43 0.50 -2.34 10.98
N SER A 44 -0.10 -3.54 10.89
CA SER A 44 -1.50 -3.78 11.28
C SER A 44 -1.79 -3.39 12.72
N GLU A 45 -0.87 -3.70 13.64
CA GLU A 45 -0.95 -3.31 15.05
C GLU A 45 -0.95 -1.79 15.22
N GLN A 46 -0.04 -1.10 14.53
CA GLN A 46 0.02 0.37 14.56
C GLN A 46 -1.21 1.02 13.95
N TRP A 47 -1.78 0.46 12.87
CA TRP A 47 -3.04 0.96 12.31
C TRP A 47 -4.19 0.78 13.28
N SER A 48 -4.30 -0.37 13.93
CA SER A 48 -5.29 -0.62 14.97
C SER A 48 -5.15 0.42 16.09
N SER A 49 -3.93 0.63 16.58
CA SER A 49 -3.66 1.62 17.63
C SER A 49 -3.93 3.06 17.16
N LEU A 50 -3.68 3.40 15.90
CA LEU A 50 -3.85 4.76 15.38
C LEU A 50 -5.32 5.10 15.12
N LEU A 51 -6.07 4.14 14.58
CA LEU A 51 -7.45 4.35 14.16
C LEU A 51 -8.46 4.08 15.28
N TYR A 52 -8.12 3.19 16.22
CA TYR A 52 -9.03 2.69 17.25
C TYR A 52 -8.49 2.82 18.68
N GLY A 53 -7.20 3.08 18.86
CA GLY A 53 -6.58 3.19 20.19
C GLY A 53 -6.40 1.84 20.90
N ASP A 54 -6.63 0.72 20.22
CA ASP A 54 -6.44 -0.63 20.75
C ASP A 54 -5.84 -1.57 19.69
N ALA A 55 -5.52 -2.81 20.08
CA ALA A 55 -5.02 -3.85 19.17
C ALA A 55 -6.14 -4.80 18.68
N LYS A 56 -7.42 -4.51 18.94
CA LYS A 56 -8.52 -5.46 18.65
C LYS A 56 -8.83 -5.55 17.16
N TYR A 57 -8.49 -4.51 16.41
CA TYR A 57 -8.75 -4.42 14.97
C TYR A 57 -7.52 -4.80 14.13
N GLU A 58 -6.46 -5.34 14.74
CA GLU A 58 -5.24 -5.76 14.04
C GLU A 58 -5.54 -6.69 12.86
N VAL A 59 -6.33 -7.75 13.09
CA VAL A 59 -6.72 -8.72 12.06
C VAL A 59 -7.50 -8.06 10.92
N ALA A 60 -8.38 -7.10 11.24
CA ALA A 60 -9.13 -6.36 10.23
C ALA A 60 -8.20 -5.49 9.38
N MET A 61 -7.23 -4.83 10.01
CA MET A 61 -6.21 -4.03 9.31
C MET A 61 -5.30 -4.90 8.46
N GLU A 62 -4.89 -6.07 8.94
CA GLU A 62 -4.07 -7.01 8.18
C GLU A 62 -4.77 -7.47 6.89
N ILE A 63 -6.06 -7.80 6.97
CA ILE A 63 -6.86 -8.15 5.79
C ILE A 63 -6.92 -6.97 4.80
N ILE A 64 -7.08 -5.74 5.29
CA ILE A 64 -7.11 -4.55 4.44
C ILE A 64 -5.75 -4.32 3.78
N ILE A 65 -4.65 -4.41 4.52
CA ILE A 65 -3.29 -4.26 3.98
C ILE A 65 -3.03 -5.30 2.90
N ASN A 66 -3.39 -6.57 3.17
CA ASN A 66 -3.25 -7.66 2.21
C ASN A 66 -4.08 -7.46 0.93
N LYS A 67 -5.24 -6.79 1.01
CA LYS A 67 -6.01 -6.40 -0.20
C LYS A 67 -5.26 -5.40 -1.07
N PHE A 68 -4.40 -4.58 -0.48
CA PHE A 68 -3.60 -3.62 -1.22
C PHE A 68 -2.27 -4.20 -1.70
N SER A 69 -1.80 -5.32 -1.13
CA SER A 69 -0.59 -6.08 -1.49
C SER A 69 -0.56 -6.57 -2.94
N THR A 70 -0.42 -5.66 -3.91
CA THR A 70 -0.04 -5.96 -5.30
C THR A 70 1.48 -5.88 -5.47
N SER A 71 2.01 -6.57 -6.49
CA SER A 71 3.44 -6.57 -6.87
C SER A 71 4.06 -5.16 -6.92
N ASP A 72 3.26 -4.15 -7.27
CA ASP A 72 3.66 -2.74 -7.35
C ASP A 72 4.10 -2.12 -6.01
N ILE A 73 3.64 -2.63 -4.86
CA ILE A 73 4.04 -2.10 -3.55
C ILE A 73 5.54 -2.30 -3.33
N TYR A 74 6.09 -3.40 -3.82
CA TYR A 74 7.52 -3.67 -3.70
C TYR A 74 8.36 -2.68 -4.52
N THR A 75 7.94 -2.39 -5.75
CA THR A 75 8.61 -1.40 -6.59
C THR A 75 8.54 0.00 -5.97
N LYS A 76 7.37 0.38 -5.45
CA LYS A 76 7.16 1.67 -4.76
C LYS A 76 7.92 1.77 -3.44
N SER A 77 8.07 0.67 -2.70
CA SER A 77 8.84 0.66 -1.46
C SER A 77 10.34 0.82 -1.73
N ILE A 78 10.87 0.24 -2.81
CA ILE A 78 12.25 0.49 -3.25
C ILE A 78 12.44 1.96 -3.66
N GLU A 79 11.53 2.52 -4.46
CA GLU A 79 11.61 3.93 -4.88
C GLU A 79 11.64 4.87 -3.68
N LYS A 80 10.80 4.62 -2.68
CA LYS A 80 10.78 5.43 -1.47
C LYS A 80 11.99 5.20 -0.57
N LEU A 81 12.48 3.96 -0.47
CA LEU A 81 13.73 3.67 0.24
C LEU A 81 14.88 4.49 -0.36
N VAL A 82 14.99 4.52 -1.69
CA VAL A 82 15.98 5.34 -2.40
C VAL A 82 15.79 6.83 -2.12
N GLN A 83 14.54 7.32 -2.12
CA GLN A 83 14.24 8.72 -1.81
C GLN A 83 14.63 9.11 -0.38
N ILE A 84 14.32 8.27 0.62
CA ILE A 84 14.69 8.51 2.03
C ILE A 84 16.20 8.48 2.18
N LEU A 85 16.88 7.52 1.56
CA LEU A 85 18.35 7.40 1.65
C LEU A 85 19.05 8.57 0.96
N TYR A 86 18.48 9.11 -0.11
CA TYR A 86 18.93 10.36 -0.73
C TYR A 86 18.79 11.56 0.21
N GLN A 87 17.69 11.64 0.95
CA GLN A 87 17.47 12.71 1.94
C GLN A 87 18.38 12.59 3.17
N VAL A 88 18.78 11.37 3.56
CA VAL A 88 19.66 11.10 4.70
C VAL A 88 21.15 11.25 4.35
N GLY A 89 21.51 11.37 3.07
CA GLY A 89 22.87 11.68 2.62
C GLY A 89 23.84 10.49 2.60
N VAL A 90 23.32 9.26 2.50
CA VAL A 90 24.15 8.04 2.43
C VAL A 90 24.86 7.92 1.06
N GLU A 91 26.08 7.38 1.06
CA GLU A 91 26.94 7.24 -0.13
C GLU A 91 26.21 6.63 -1.34
N GLN A 92 26.17 7.40 -2.43
CA GLN A 92 25.33 7.13 -3.61
C GLN A 92 25.74 5.86 -4.39
N GLU A 93 27.01 5.47 -4.35
CA GLU A 93 27.52 4.34 -5.15
C GLU A 93 27.08 2.98 -4.61
N ASN A 94 27.09 2.79 -3.30
CA ASN A 94 26.67 1.54 -2.66
C ASN A 94 25.14 1.38 -2.73
N LEU A 95 24.41 2.51 -2.72
CA LEU A 95 22.96 2.55 -2.88
C LEU A 95 22.50 2.19 -4.29
N LEU A 96 23.17 2.67 -5.34
CA LEU A 96 22.83 2.30 -6.72
C LEU A 96 22.99 0.80 -6.97
N LYS A 97 24.06 0.20 -6.41
CA LYS A 97 24.28 -1.25 -6.48
C LYS A 97 23.16 -2.01 -5.78
N PHE A 98 22.79 -1.62 -4.56
CA PHE A 98 21.67 -2.22 -3.83
C PHE A 98 20.33 -2.06 -4.53
N GLN A 99 20.04 -0.88 -5.09
CA GLN A 99 18.81 -0.62 -5.84
C GLN A 99 18.70 -1.54 -7.06
N THR A 100 19.80 -1.78 -7.76
CA THR A 100 19.82 -2.68 -8.92
C THR A 100 19.46 -4.10 -8.48
N HIS A 101 20.08 -4.62 -7.42
CA HIS A 101 19.75 -5.96 -6.91
C HIS A 101 18.31 -6.07 -6.41
N LEU A 102 17.81 -5.06 -5.68
CA LEU A 102 16.44 -5.04 -5.18
C LEU A 102 15.41 -5.00 -6.32
N LYS A 103 15.67 -4.23 -7.38
CA LYS A 103 14.78 -4.19 -8.57
C LYS A 103 14.71 -5.51 -9.34
N PHE A 104 15.71 -6.39 -9.19
CA PHE A 104 15.72 -7.71 -9.84
C PHE A 104 14.92 -8.78 -9.07
N LEU A 105 14.71 -8.62 -7.76
CA LEU A 105 14.00 -9.61 -6.93
C LEU A 105 12.55 -9.91 -7.36
N PRO A 106 11.73 -8.94 -7.83
CA PRO A 106 10.37 -9.21 -8.32
C PRO A 106 10.35 -10.12 -9.54
N THR A 107 11.38 -10.04 -10.38
CA THR A 107 11.51 -10.84 -11.60
C THR A 107 11.76 -12.31 -11.27
N ILE A 108 12.38 -12.62 -10.13
CA ILE A 108 12.70 -13.99 -9.71
C ILE A 108 11.43 -14.77 -9.32
N HIS A 109 10.46 -14.11 -8.67
CA HIS A 109 9.24 -14.77 -8.19
C HIS A 109 8.29 -15.21 -9.32
N LEU A 110 8.44 -14.65 -10.53
CA LEU A 110 7.68 -15.05 -11.72
C LEU A 110 8.32 -16.22 -12.48
N ASN A 111 9.62 -16.52 -12.26
CA ASN A 111 10.29 -17.58 -13.00
C ASN A 111 10.07 -18.99 -12.42
N ILE A 112 9.65 -19.11 -11.15
CA ILE A 112 9.45 -20.41 -10.50
C ILE A 112 8.29 -21.22 -11.15
N ASN A 113 7.37 -20.55 -11.86
CA ASN A 113 6.26 -21.21 -12.55
C ASN A 113 6.55 -21.53 -14.03
N ASN A 114 7.64 -21.04 -14.61
CA ASN A 114 7.94 -21.24 -16.04
C ASN A 114 8.94 -22.37 -16.32
N ASP A 115 9.59 -22.93 -15.30
CA ASP A 115 10.60 -23.98 -15.49
C ASP A 115 10.03 -25.43 -15.47
N ASN A 116 8.70 -25.61 -15.43
CA ASN A 116 8.06 -26.94 -15.34
C ASN A 116 7.45 -27.50 -16.63
N GLU A 117 7.53 -26.81 -17.78
CA GLU A 117 6.93 -27.31 -19.04
C GLU A 117 7.93 -27.87 -20.07
N ASP A 118 9.25 -27.75 -19.89
CA ASP A 118 10.19 -28.05 -20.99
C ASP A 118 11.12 -29.27 -20.77
N ASN A 119 10.72 -30.24 -19.94
CA ASN A 119 11.44 -31.51 -19.83
C ASN A 119 10.49 -32.72 -19.69
N ARG A 120 9.86 -33.12 -20.79
CA ARG A 120 9.54 -34.53 -21.04
C ARG A 120 10.28 -34.99 -22.29
N PRO A 121 11.24 -35.94 -22.20
CA PRO A 121 11.68 -36.64 -23.39
C PRO A 121 10.56 -37.58 -23.86
N LEU A 122 10.53 -37.77 -25.19
CA LEU A 122 9.64 -38.60 -25.98
C LEU A 122 9.36 -40.00 -25.41
#